data_AF-A0A3A6NNQ5-F1
#
_entry.id   AF-A0A3A6NNQ5-F1
#
_cell.length_a   1.000
_cell.length_b   1.000
_cell.length_c   1.000
_cell.angle_alpha   90.00
_cell.angle_beta   90.00
_cell.angle_gamma   90.00
#
_symmetry.space_group_name_H-M   'P 1'
#
loop_
_entity.id
_entity.type
_entity.pdbx_description
1 polymer ?
#
loop_
_entity_poly.entity_id
_entity_poly.type
_entity_poly.pdbx_seq_one_letter_code
_entity_poly.pdbx_strand_id
1 'polypeptide(L)'
;MNGVFVDSCILLDLFTGDPRWANWSASVLGKYSQSNTLFINSIVYTEVSIGFNRIEEVEEAIEQAGVKVLEIPREALFLAGKVFLDYRRNKGTKSSTLPDFFIGAHAAVSSFDLITRDPARYKIYFPSITLICP
;
A
#
# COMPACT_ATOMS: atom_id res chain seq x y z
N MET A 1 4.34 4.34 -17.10
CA MET A 1 3.63 3.08 -16.78
C MET A 1 2.30 3.46 -16.14
N ASN A 2 1.17 2.89 -16.56
CA ASN A 2 -0.13 3.16 -15.91
C ASN A 2 -0.29 2.21 -14.71
N GLY A 3 0.11 2.66 -13.53
CA GLY A 3 0.17 1.84 -12.30
C GLY A 3 -0.66 2.43 -11.17
N VAL A 4 -1.24 1.57 -10.34
CA VAL A 4 -1.90 1.95 -9.09
C VAL A 4 -1.30 1.14 -7.97
N PHE A 5 -0.91 1.81 -6.90
CA PHE A 5 -0.35 1.19 -5.72
C PHE A 5 -1.46 0.76 -4.76
N VAL A 6 -1.33 -0.42 -4.18
CA VAL A 6 -2.31 -1.01 -3.27
C VAL A 6 -1.72 -1.03 -1.87
N ASP A 7 -2.42 -0.44 -0.92
CA ASP A 7 -2.06 -0.50 0.50
C ASP A 7 -2.39 -1.87 1.10
N SER A 8 -1.68 -2.27 2.16
CA SER A 8 -1.85 -3.59 2.78
C SER A 8 -3.26 -3.79 3.35
N CYS A 9 -3.90 -2.73 3.85
CA CYS A 9 -5.27 -2.78 4.33
C CYS A 9 -6.24 -3.37 3.30
N ILE A 10 -6.06 -3.05 2.01
CA ILE A 10 -6.95 -3.49 0.93
C ILE A 10 -6.88 -5.00 0.70
N LEU A 11 -5.66 -5.54 0.67
CA LEU A 11 -5.43 -6.98 0.49
C LEU A 11 -5.84 -7.76 1.75
N LEU A 12 -5.56 -7.22 2.93
CA LEU A 12 -6.00 -7.82 4.19
C LEU A 12 -7.54 -7.91 4.26
N ASP A 13 -8.27 -6.86 3.86
CA ASP A 13 -9.73 -6.89 3.83
C ASP A 13 -10.26 -8.06 2.99
N LEU A 14 -9.59 -8.41 1.88
CA LEU A 14 -9.96 -9.55 1.03
C LEU A 14 -9.55 -10.89 1.65
N PHE A 15 -8.28 -11.02 2.05
CA PHE A 15 -7.73 -12.30 2.53
C PHE A 15 -8.33 -12.73 3.86
N THR A 16 -8.75 -11.78 4.71
CA THR A 16 -9.44 -12.09 5.97
C THR A 16 -10.97 -12.07 5.85
N GLY A 17 -11.51 -11.75 4.68
CA GLY A 17 -12.96 -11.61 4.48
C GLY A 17 -13.59 -10.56 5.39
N ASP A 18 -12.99 -9.37 5.50
CA ASP A 18 -13.51 -8.30 6.38
C ASP A 18 -14.96 -7.95 5.97
N PRO A 19 -15.94 -8.08 6.89
CA PRO A 19 -17.36 -7.94 6.55
C PRO A 19 -17.77 -6.51 6.17
N ARG A 20 -16.95 -5.51 6.50
CA ARG A 20 -17.21 -4.09 6.20
C ARG A 20 -16.52 -3.65 4.92
N TRP A 21 -15.29 -4.12 4.69
CA TRP A 21 -14.42 -3.57 3.67
C TRP A 21 -14.19 -4.47 2.47
N ALA A 22 -14.34 -5.80 2.59
CA ALA A 22 -14.04 -6.73 1.49
C ALA A 22 -14.78 -6.39 0.19
N ASN A 23 -16.05 -5.99 0.26
CA ASN A 23 -16.83 -5.60 -0.91
C ASN A 23 -16.29 -4.34 -1.60
N TRP A 24 -15.91 -3.33 -0.82
CA TRP A 24 -15.34 -2.10 -1.37
C TRP A 24 -13.95 -2.37 -1.97
N SER A 25 -13.10 -3.10 -1.24
CA SER A 25 -11.75 -3.49 -1.66
C SER A 25 -11.79 -4.34 -2.95
N ALA A 26 -12.71 -5.30 -3.07
CA ALA A 26 -12.88 -6.09 -4.29
C ALA A 26 -13.37 -5.22 -5.46
N SER A 27 -14.34 -4.34 -5.21
CA SER A 27 -14.90 -3.46 -6.23
C SER A 27 -13.87 -2.48 -6.78
N VAL A 28 -13.08 -1.84 -5.91
CA VAL A 28 -12.06 -0.88 -6.32
C VAL A 28 -10.92 -1.55 -7.06
N LEU A 29 -10.43 -2.71 -6.58
CA LEU A 29 -9.40 -3.47 -7.29
C LEU A 29 -9.90 -3.93 -8.66
N GLY A 30 -11.13 -4.46 -8.74
CA GLY A 30 -11.75 -4.87 -10.00
C GLY A 30 -12.01 -3.72 -10.98
N LYS A 31 -12.21 -2.49 -10.49
CA LYS A 31 -12.33 -1.29 -11.33
C LYS A 31 -10.99 -0.89 -11.93
N TYR A 32 -9.95 -0.78 -11.10
CA TYR A 32 -8.65 -0.26 -11.54
C TYR A 32 -7.81 -1.29 -12.29
N SER A 33 -8.01 -2.59 -12.05
CA SER A 33 -7.33 -3.66 -12.80
C SER A 33 -7.71 -3.71 -14.29
N GLN A 34 -8.84 -3.10 -14.69
CA GLN A 34 -9.28 -3.07 -16.09
C GLN A 34 -8.36 -2.21 -16.99
N SER A 35 -7.74 -1.17 -16.44
CA SER A 35 -6.93 -0.21 -17.19
C SER A 35 -5.52 -0.02 -16.65
N ASN A 36 -5.23 -0.52 -15.44
CA ASN A 36 -3.99 -0.26 -14.72
C ASN A 36 -3.39 -1.58 -14.22
N THR A 37 -2.06 -1.61 -14.11
CA THR A 37 -1.39 -2.67 -13.35
C THR A 37 -1.42 -2.31 -11.86
N LEU A 38 -1.83 -3.25 -11.03
CA LEU A 38 -1.86 -3.08 -9.58
C LEU A 38 -0.52 -3.51 -8.98
N PHE A 39 0.04 -2.68 -8.10
CA PHE A 39 1.36 -2.87 -7.53
C PHE A 39 1.36 -2.83 -6.01
N ILE A 40 2.24 -3.64 -5.42
CA ILE A 40 2.63 -3.57 -4.01
C ILE A 40 4.15 -3.55 -3.90
N ASN A 41 4.69 -3.24 -2.72
CA ASN A 41 6.11 -3.43 -2.43
C ASN A 41 6.32 -4.57 -1.43
N SER A 42 7.60 -4.83 -1.12
CA SER A 42 8.02 -5.81 -0.12
C SER A 42 7.44 -5.54 1.29
N ILE A 43 7.11 -4.29 1.64
CA ILE A 43 6.50 -3.97 2.94
C ILE A 43 5.06 -4.48 2.99
N VAL A 44 4.25 -4.13 1.98
CA VAL A 44 2.87 -4.64 1.88
C VAL A 44 2.87 -6.17 1.79
N TYR A 45 3.76 -6.75 0.98
CA TYR A 45 3.95 -8.20 0.91
C TYR A 45 4.21 -8.81 2.29
N THR A 46 5.12 -8.20 3.07
CA THR A 46 5.46 -8.68 4.42
C THR A 46 4.27 -8.61 5.37
N GLU A 47 3.43 -7.58 5.26
CA GLU A 47 2.26 -7.44 6.13
C GLU A 47 1.17 -8.47 5.80
N VAL A 48 0.92 -8.72 4.52
CA VAL A 48 -0.09 -9.71 4.11
C VAL A 48 0.36 -11.14 4.36
N SER A 49 1.67 -11.43 4.24
CA SER A 49 2.21 -12.78 4.40
C SER A 49 2.03 -13.36 5.81
N ILE A 50 1.85 -12.50 6.83
CA ILE A 50 1.60 -12.90 8.22
C ILE A 50 0.34 -13.78 8.34
N GLY A 51 -0.64 -13.58 7.45
CA GLY A 51 -1.88 -14.36 7.45
C GLY A 51 -1.74 -15.79 6.89
N PHE A 52 -0.58 -16.16 6.35
CA PHE A 52 -0.36 -17.42 5.64
C PHE A 52 0.68 -18.28 6.35
N ASN A 53 0.51 -19.61 6.26
CA ASN A 53 1.45 -20.55 6.89
C ASN A 53 2.63 -20.89 5.99
N ARG A 54 2.45 -20.72 4.67
CA ARG A 54 3.42 -21.11 3.66
C ARG A 54 3.61 -20.03 2.62
N ILE A 55 4.82 -19.95 2.07
CA ILE A 55 5.16 -19.01 1.01
C ILE A 55 4.30 -19.24 -0.25
N GLU A 56 3.98 -20.50 -0.56
CA GLU A 56 3.17 -20.82 -1.74
C GLU A 56 1.73 -20.28 -1.63
N GLU A 57 1.18 -20.22 -0.41
CA GLU A 57 -0.19 -19.74 -0.18
C GLU A 57 -0.29 -18.22 -0.42
N VAL A 58 0.69 -17.43 0.03
CA VAL A 58 0.70 -15.98 -0.21
C VAL A 58 1.02 -15.63 -1.66
N GLU A 59 1.92 -16.39 -2.32
CA GLU A 59 2.20 -16.20 -3.75
C GLU A 59 0.94 -16.48 -4.59
N GLU A 60 0.22 -17.58 -4.31
CA GLU A 60 -1.04 -17.90 -4.99
C GLU A 60 -2.10 -16.81 -4.73
N ALA A 61 -2.24 -16.33 -3.50
CA ALA A 61 -3.20 -15.27 -3.17
C ALA A 61 -2.90 -13.94 -3.87
N ILE A 62 -1.62 -13.54 -3.97
CA ILE A 62 -1.20 -12.33 -4.68
C ILE A 62 -1.42 -12.46 -6.19
N GLU A 63 -1.12 -13.63 -6.76
CA GLU A 63 -1.37 -13.92 -8.18
C GLU A 63 -2.86 -13.87 -8.50
N GLN A 64 -3.71 -14.49 -7.66
CA GLN A 64 -5.17 -14.46 -7.81
C GLN A 64 -5.74 -13.04 -7.66
N ALA A 65 -5.15 -12.20 -6.80
CA ALA A 65 -5.52 -10.79 -6.67
C ALA A 65 -5.09 -9.94 -7.90
N GLY A 66 -4.27 -10.49 -8.80
CA GLY A 66 -3.79 -9.78 -9.99
C GLY A 66 -2.80 -8.66 -9.68
N VAL A 67 -2.08 -8.76 -8.55
CA VAL A 67 -1.17 -7.72 -8.06
C VAL A 67 0.27 -8.13 -8.33
N LYS A 68 1.13 -7.17 -8.69
CA LYS A 68 2.56 -7.38 -8.89
C LYS A 68 3.39 -6.76 -7.78
N VAL A 69 4.43 -7.47 -7.34
CA VAL A 69 5.41 -6.94 -6.39
C VAL A 69 6.46 -6.12 -7.14
N LEU A 70 6.68 -4.87 -6.71
CA LEU A 70 7.74 -4.00 -7.20
C LEU A 70 8.83 -3.81 -6.14
N GLU A 71 10.08 -3.85 -6.59
CA GLU A 71 11.21 -3.42 -5.79
C GLU A 71 11.07 -1.93 -5.43
N ILE A 72 11.41 -1.57 -4.19
CA ILE A 72 11.33 -0.19 -3.74
C ILE A 72 12.53 0.59 -4.31
N PRO A 73 12.32 1.63 -5.14
CA PRO A 73 13.42 2.42 -5.67
C PRO A 73 14.14 3.18 -4.56
N ARG A 74 15.44 3.46 -4.75
CA ARG A 74 16.28 4.14 -3.74
C ARG A 74 15.75 5.53 -3.40
N GLU A 75 15.18 6.21 -4.38
CA GLU A 75 14.52 7.51 -4.25
C GLU A 75 13.33 7.43 -3.27
N ALA A 76 12.55 6.35 -3.34
CA ALA A 76 11.45 6.11 -2.39
C ALA A 76 11.97 5.80 -0.99
N LEU A 77 13.03 5.00 -0.87
CA LEU A 77 13.69 4.75 0.42
C LEU A 77 14.21 6.05 1.05
N PHE A 78 14.82 6.92 0.24
CA PHE A 78 15.32 8.22 0.68
C PHE A 78 14.18 9.14 1.14
N LEU A 79 13.11 9.25 0.34
CA LEU A 79 11.93 10.04 0.67
C LEU A 79 11.25 9.55 1.96
N ALA A 80 11.08 8.24 2.11
CA ALA A 80 10.54 7.65 3.34
C ALA A 80 11.37 8.04 4.58
N GLY A 81 12.69 8.05 4.46
CA GLY A 81 13.58 8.50 5.53
C GLY A 81 13.42 10.00 5.88
N LYS A 82 13.20 10.86 4.89
CA LYS A 82 12.91 12.29 5.12
C LYS A 82 11.58 12.51 5.83
N VAL A 83 10.52 11.86 5.34
CA VAL A 83 9.20 11.89 5.95
C VAL A 83 9.24 11.36 7.39
N PHE A 84 9.98 10.27 7.63
CA PHE A 84 10.17 9.73 8.97
C PHE A 84 10.85 10.73 9.92
N LEU A 85 11.90 11.43 9.46
CA LEU A 85 12.56 12.46 10.25
C LEU A 85 11.59 13.61 10.61
N ASP A 86 10.80 14.06 9.65
CA ASP A 86 9.82 15.14 9.86
C ASP A 86 8.68 14.69 10.77
N TYR A 87 8.21 13.45 10.65
CA TYR A 87 7.27 12.84 11.60
C TYR A 87 7.81 12.88 13.03
N ARG A 88 9.05 12.42 13.24
CA ARG A 88 9.71 12.34 14.55
C ARG A 88 9.84 13.72 15.20
N ARG A 89 10.11 14.75 14.42
CA ARG A 89 10.19 16.15 14.89
C ARG A 89 8.84 16.68 15.36
N ASN A 90 7.75 16.30 14.69
CA ASN A 90 6.43 16.88 14.92
C ASN A 90 5.54 16.13 15.93
N LYS A 91 5.80 14.84 16.23
CA LYS A 91 4.88 14.01 17.06
C LYS A 91 5.48 13.33 18.30
N GLY A 92 6.73 13.58 18.65
CA GLY A 92 7.35 12.98 19.84
C GLY A 92 7.36 11.44 19.79
N THR A 93 6.94 10.76 20.85
CA THR A 93 7.00 9.29 21.03
C THR A 93 5.83 8.49 20.44
N LYS A 94 4.88 9.13 19.72
CA LYS A 94 3.82 8.35 19.04
C LYS A 94 4.44 7.48 17.93
N SER A 95 4.01 6.24 17.86
CA SER A 95 4.46 5.25 16.88
C SER A 95 3.67 5.42 15.59
N SER A 96 4.20 6.13 14.60
CA SER A 96 3.85 5.79 13.22
C SER A 96 4.54 4.48 12.90
N THR A 97 3.80 3.56 12.31
CA THR A 97 4.39 2.43 11.60
C THR A 97 5.23 3.01 10.45
N LEU A 98 6.55 2.87 10.56
CA LEU A 98 7.51 3.11 9.48
C LEU A 98 7.07 2.48 8.13
N PRO A 99 6.35 1.33 8.10
CA PRO A 99 5.72 0.79 6.90
C PRO A 99 5.00 1.79 5.98
N ASP A 100 4.05 2.57 6.49
CA ASP A 100 3.23 3.49 5.68
C ASP A 100 4.09 4.53 4.95
N PHE A 101 5.25 4.90 5.49
CA PHE A 101 6.16 5.83 4.83
C PHE A 101 6.84 5.21 3.61
N PHE A 102 7.15 3.92 3.64
CA PHE A 102 7.67 3.22 2.46
C PHE A 102 6.59 3.06 1.39
N ILE A 103 5.34 2.78 1.79
CA ILE A 103 4.20 2.65 0.88
C ILE A 103 3.93 3.99 0.18
N GLY A 104 3.73 5.05 0.97
CA GLY A 104 3.48 6.39 0.44
C GLY A 104 4.66 6.91 -0.39
N ALA A 105 5.90 6.72 0.06
CA ALA A 105 7.05 7.19 -0.71
C ALA A 105 7.19 6.47 -2.05
N HIS A 106 6.91 5.16 -2.12
CA HIS A 106 6.95 4.43 -3.39
C HIS A 106 5.88 4.97 -4.35
N ALA A 107 4.64 5.09 -3.90
CA ALA A 107 3.56 5.66 -4.73
C ALA A 107 3.88 7.08 -5.22
N ALA A 108 4.41 7.94 -4.34
CA ALA A 108 4.80 9.31 -4.71
C ALA A 108 5.94 9.35 -5.75
N VAL A 109 7.00 8.57 -5.56
CA VAL A 109 8.17 8.56 -6.46
C VAL A 109 7.83 7.96 -7.82
N SER A 110 7.00 6.93 -7.85
CA SER A 110 6.58 6.28 -9.09
C SER A 110 5.42 7.01 -9.79
N SER A 111 4.91 8.10 -9.21
CA SER A 111 3.73 8.83 -9.69
C SER A 111 2.52 7.92 -9.87
N PHE A 112 2.29 7.01 -8.92
CA PHE A 112 1.13 6.13 -8.89
C PHE A 112 0.07 6.66 -7.92
N ASP A 113 -1.19 6.47 -8.30
CA ASP A 113 -2.31 6.62 -7.37
C ASP A 113 -2.21 5.54 -6.28
N LEU A 114 -2.76 5.80 -5.09
CA LEU A 114 -2.73 4.86 -3.96
C LEU A 114 -4.15 4.51 -3.51
N ILE A 115 -4.49 3.22 -3.56
CA ILE A 115 -5.72 2.69 -2.97
C ILE A 115 -5.47 2.38 -1.50
N THR A 116 -6.24 3.03 -0.62
CA THR A 116 -6.18 2.82 0.83
C THR A 116 -7.51 3.21 1.48
N ARG A 117 -7.88 2.55 2.57
CA ARG A 117 -8.99 3.00 3.42
C ARG A 117 -8.56 3.93 4.56
N ASP A 118 -7.27 4.18 4.73
CA ASP A 118 -6.69 4.96 5.82
C ASP A 118 -5.95 6.24 5.30
N PRO A 119 -6.64 7.21 4.69
CA PRO A 119 -6.01 8.31 3.94
C PRO A 119 -5.27 9.36 4.78
N ALA A 120 -5.60 9.47 6.07
CA ALA A 120 -5.22 10.62 6.88
C ALA A 120 -3.70 10.87 6.90
N ARG A 121 -2.90 9.80 6.94
CA ARG A 121 -1.44 9.89 6.97
C ARG A 121 -0.87 10.28 5.63
N TYR A 122 -1.35 9.65 4.56
CA TYR A 122 -0.90 9.94 3.21
C TYR A 122 -1.21 11.38 2.79
N LYS A 123 -2.38 11.91 3.17
CA LYS A 123 -2.73 13.33 2.93
C LYS A 123 -1.75 14.31 3.59
N ILE A 124 -1.23 13.96 4.77
CA ILE A 124 -0.31 14.82 5.53
C ILE A 124 1.10 14.78 4.93
N TYR A 125 1.62 13.59 4.66
CA TYR A 125 3.04 13.41 4.33
C TYR A 125 3.33 13.27 2.85
N PHE A 126 2.31 12.95 2.04
CA PHE A 126 2.44 12.72 0.61
C PHE A 126 1.31 13.42 -0.16
N PRO A 127 1.17 14.75 -0.06
CA PRO A 127 0.06 15.49 -0.65
C PRO A 127 0.02 15.45 -2.19
N SER A 128 1.10 15.01 -2.85
CA SER A 128 1.17 14.83 -4.29
C SER A 128 0.51 13.53 -4.79
N ILE A 129 0.18 12.59 -3.90
CA ILE A 129 -0.44 11.31 -4.26
C ILE A 129 -1.95 11.53 -4.43
N THR A 130 -2.48 11.07 -5.56
CA THR A 130 -3.94 10.88 -5.70
C THR A 130 -4.35 9.66 -4.87
N LEU A 131 -5.19 9.89 -3.86
CA LEU A 131 -5.70 8.83 -3.00
C LEU A 131 -7.05 8.32 -3.51
N ILE A 132 -7.16 7.00 -3.62
CA ILE A 132 -8.40 6.29 -3.94
C ILE A 132 -8.89 5.68 -2.62
N CYS A 133 -9.94 6.28 -2.07
CA CYS A 133 -10.48 5.94 -0.75
C CYS A 133 -12.01 5.82 -0.81
N PRO A 134 -12.64 5.18 0.18
CA PRO A 134 -14.10 5.18 0.33
C PRO A 134 -14.68 6.59 0.47
#